data_AF-A0A6S6TD69-F1
#
_entry.id   AF-A0A6S6TD69-F1
#
_cell.length_a   1.000
_cell.length_b   1.000
_cell.length_c   1.000
_cell.angle_alpha   90.00
_cell.angle_beta   90.00
_cell.angle_gamma   90.00
#
_symmetry.space_group_name_H-M   'P 1'
#
loop_
_entity.id
_entity.type
_entity.pdbx_description
1 polymer ?
#
loop_
_entity_poly.entity_id
_entity_poly.type
_entity_poly.pdbx_seq_one_letter_code
_entity_poly.pdbx_strand_id
1 'polypeptide(L)' 'MKDSALYPRFSETQLREAIADTPVILIHGSRQCGKTTLAQSVGEELGYRYISFDDDTQLQAAKNDPVGYIYTL' A
#
# COMPACT_ATOMS: atom_id res chain seq x y z
N MET A 1 20.10 18.44 -11.84
CA MET A 1 18.92 17.65 -11.40
C MET A 1 19.31 17.00 -10.09
N LYS A 2 18.67 17.37 -8.98
CA LYS A 2 18.96 16.75 -7.67
C LYS A 2 18.47 15.32 -7.75
N ASP A 3 19.34 14.35 -7.47
CA ASP A 3 18.96 12.94 -7.36
C ASP A 3 17.72 12.83 -6.45
N SER A 4 16.63 12.31 -7.00
CA SER A 4 15.35 12.11 -6.33
C SER A 4 15.40 10.92 -5.36
N ALA A 5 16.48 10.78 -4.60
CA ALA A 5 16.59 9.74 -3.61
C ALA A 5 15.58 10.01 -2.50
N LEU A 6 14.62 9.09 -2.34
CA LEU A 6 13.69 9.13 -1.22
C LEU A 6 14.47 9.06 0.09
N TYR A 7 14.10 9.86 1.08
CA TYR A 7 14.69 9.77 2.41
C TYR A 7 14.37 8.40 3.04
N PRO A 8 15.34 7.80 3.75
CA PRO A 8 15.11 6.55 4.47
C PRO A 8 13.89 6.66 5.40
N ARG A 9 13.06 5.61 5.40
CA ARG A 9 11.86 5.52 6.25
C ARG A 9 12.14 4.60 7.43
N PHE A 10 12.25 5.16 8.64
CA PHE A 10 12.53 4.36 9.84
C PHE A 10 11.44 3.30 10.14
N SER A 11 10.20 3.54 9.70
CA SER A 11 9.08 2.59 9.83
C SER A 11 9.13 1.44 8.82
N GLU A 12 10.05 1.45 7.86
CA GLU A 12 10.18 0.37 6.88
C GLU A 12 10.57 -0.96 7.53
N THR A 13 11.51 -0.94 8.48
CA THR A 13 11.92 -2.15 9.21
C THR A 13 10.73 -2.79 9.92
N GLN A 14 9.93 -1.99 10.63
CA GLN A 14 8.74 -2.45 11.35
C GLN A 14 7.68 -3.01 10.39
N LEU A 15 7.52 -2.39 9.22
CA LEU A 15 6.60 -2.87 8.20
C LEU A 15 7.02 -4.25 7.67
N ARG A 16 8.31 -4.45 7.37
CA ARG A 16 8.83 -5.73 6.88
C ARG A 16 8.69 -6.85 7.92
N GLU A 17 8.97 -6.55 9.18
CA GLU A 17 8.76 -7.49 10.29
C GLU A 17 7.27 -7.89 10.40
N ALA A 18 6.36 -6.91 10.32
CA ALA A 18 4.92 -7.17 10.38
C ALA A 18 4.41 -8.00 9.19
N ILE A 19 4.96 -7.82 7.98
CA ILE A 19 4.63 -8.62 6.77
C ILE A 19 5.04 -10.08 6.95
N ALA A 20 6.18 -10.33 7.60
CA ALA A 20 6.65 -11.68 7.87
C ALA A 20 5.78 -12.40 8.93
N ASP A 21 5.15 -11.66 9.84
CA ASP A 21 4.34 -12.20 10.94
C ASP A 21 2.85 -12.36 10.57
N THR A 22 2.24 -11.34 9.94
CA THR A 22 0.80 -11.31 9.63
C THR A 22 0.51 -10.87 8.20
N PRO A 23 -0.52 -11.46 7.54
CA PRO A 23 -0.85 -11.13 6.17
C PRO A 23 -1.57 -9.78 6.00
N VAL A 24 -2.04 -9.16 7.08
CA VAL A 24 -2.84 -7.93 7.03
C VAL A 24 -2.26 -6.89 7.99
N ILE A 25 -1.88 -5.73 7.44
CA ILE A 25 -1.18 -4.67 8.17
C ILE A 25 -1.88 -3.34 7.93
N LEU A 26 -2.09 -2.58 9.00
CA LEU A 26 -2.59 -1.22 8.94
C LEU A 26 -1.43 -0.23 9.11
N ILE A 27 -1.17 0.60 8.08
CA ILE A 27 -0.24 1.72 8.17
C ILE A 27 -1.03 3.01 8.48
N HIS A 28 -0.95 3.50 9.72
CA HIS A 28 -1.63 4.73 10.14
C HIS A 28 -0.67 5.91 10.33
N GLY A 29 -1.19 7.14 10.33
CA GLY A 29 -0.40 8.35 10.58
C GLY A 29 -1.10 9.62 10.07
N SER A 30 -0.49 10.79 10.35
CA SER A 30 -1.04 12.09 9.95
C SER A 30 -1.18 12.25 8.43
N ARG A 31 -1.96 13.24 7.98
CA ARG A 31 -2.05 13.57 6.54
C ARG A 31 -0.66 13.97 6.03
N GLN A 32 -0.35 13.55 4.80
CA GLN A 32 0.90 13.88 4.08
C GLN A 32 2.21 13.44 4.75
N CYS A 33 2.20 12.55 5.77
CA CYS A 33 3.44 11.99 6.32
C CYS A 33 4.11 10.92 5.43
N GLY A 34 3.55 10.58 4.26
CA GLY A 34 4.14 9.65 3.30
C GLY A 34 3.82 8.16 3.49
N LYS A 35 2.67 7.84 4.10
CA LYS A 35 2.16 6.46 4.27
C LYS A 35 2.08 5.70 2.94
N THR A 36 1.45 6.32 1.94
CA THR A 36 1.31 5.74 0.59
C THR A 36 2.66 5.48 -0.05
N THR A 37 3.60 6.42 0.09
CA THR A 37 4.97 6.25 -0.42
C THR A 37 5.69 5.07 0.24
N LEU A 38 5.56 4.90 1.56
CA LEU A 38 6.13 3.74 2.27
C LEU A 38 5.50 2.42 1.80
N ALA A 39 4.16 2.37 1.73
CA ALA A 39 3.43 1.18 1.32
C ALA A 39 3.76 0.76 -0.13
N GLN A 40 3.81 1.72 -1.05
CA GLN A 40 4.16 1.46 -2.45
C GLN A 40 5.62 1.06 -2.61
N SER A 41 6.55 1.76 -1.95
CA SER A 41 7.99 1.43 -2.05
C SER A 41 8.27 -0.01 -1.60
N VAL A 42 7.71 -0.42 -0.46
CA VAL A 42 7.90 -1.80 0.05
C VAL A 42 7.09 -2.80 -0.78
N GLY A 43 5.86 -2.44 -1.17
CA GLY A 43 5.00 -3.30 -1.96
C GLY A 43 5.57 -3.60 -3.35
N GLU A 44 6.09 -2.60 -4.06
CA GLU A 44 6.72 -2.78 -5.36
C GLU A 44 7.93 -3.72 -5.29
N GLU A 45 8.78 -3.58 -4.27
CA GLU A 45 9.92 -4.48 -4.05
C GLU A 45 9.47 -5.93 -3.80
N LEU A 46 8.35 -6.12 -3.10
CA LEU A 46 7.76 -7.43 -2.81
C LEU A 46 6.86 -7.96 -3.94
N GLY A 47 6.67 -7.19 -5.02
CA GLY A 47 5.81 -7.57 -6.15
C GLY A 47 4.30 -7.49 -5.85
N TYR A 48 3.89 -6.68 -4.89
CA TYR A 48 2.49 -6.50 -4.53
C TYR A 48 1.76 -5.56 -5.49
N ARG A 49 0.47 -5.85 -5.71
CA ARG A 49 -0.41 -4.99 -6.50
C ARG A 49 -0.93 -3.83 -5.62
N TYR A 50 -0.73 -2.60 -6.06
CA TYR A 50 -1.32 -1.42 -5.42
C TYR A 50 -2.75 -1.19 -5.93
N ILE A 51 -3.69 -1.06 -5.01
CA ILE A 51 -5.10 -0.74 -5.28
C ILE A 51 -5.46 0.48 -4.45
N SER A 52 -6.07 1.49 -5.08
CA SER A 52 -6.64 2.64 -4.39
C SER A 52 -8.14 2.69 -4.61
N PHE A 53 -8.88 2.91 -3.52
CA PHE A 53 -10.32 3.17 -3.55
C PHE A 53 -10.64 4.67 -3.62
N ASP A 54 -9.65 5.52 -3.90
CA ASP A 54 -9.90 6.91 -4.27
C ASP A 54 -10.51 7.04 -5.68
N ASP A 55 -10.34 6.02 -6.54
CA ASP A 55 -11.07 5.88 -7.79
C ASP A 55 -12.47 5.33 -7.51
N ASP A 56 -13.50 6.13 -7.81
CA ASP A 56 -14.90 5.73 -7.57
C ASP A 56 -15.28 4.47 -8.36
N THR A 57 -14.73 4.26 -9.55
CA THR A 57 -14.99 3.03 -10.33
C THR A 57 -14.45 1.80 -9.59
N GLN A 58 -13.23 1.88 -9.04
CA GLN A 58 -12.64 0.81 -8.22
C GLN A 58 -13.46 0.57 -6.95
N LEU A 59 -13.85 1.64 -6.27
CA LEU A 59 -14.64 1.57 -5.04
C LEU A 59 -16.03 0.95 -5.29
N GLN A 60 -16.74 1.36 -6.34
CA GLN A 60 -18.04 0.80 -6.68
C GLN A 60 -17.93 -0.67 -7.13
N ALA A 61 -16.90 -1.03 -7.89
CA ALA A 61 -16.69 -2.43 -8.30
C ALA A 61 -16.52 -3.35 -7.08
N ALA A 62 -15.65 -2.97 -6.14
CA ALA A 62 -15.43 -3.73 -4.91
C ALA A 62 -16.67 -3.78 -3.99
N LYS A 63 -17.51 -2.74 -3.98
CA LYS A 63 -18.76 -2.70 -3.21
C LYS A 63 -19.89 -3.54 -3.81
N ASN A 64 -20.02 -3.53 -5.14
CA ASN A 64 -21.14 -4.17 -5.83
C ASN A 64 -20.98 -5.69 -5.94
N ASP A 65 -19.75 -6.17 -6.16
CA ASP A 65 -19.43 -7.61 -6.17
C ASP A 65 -18.04 -7.86 -5.56
N PRO A 66 -17.95 -7.95 -4.21
CA PRO A 66 -16.67 -8.14 -3.54
C PRO A 66 -15.95 -9.45 -3.93
N VAL A 67 -16.72 -10.52 -4.15
CA VAL A 67 -16.15 -11.84 -4.48
C VAL A 67 -15.63 -11.83 -5.92
N GLY A 68 -16.43 -11.35 -6.86
CA GLY A 68 -16.01 -11.16 -8.25
C GLY A 68 -14.82 -10.22 -8.37
N TYR A 69 -14.79 -9.13 -7.59
CA TYR A 69 -13.67 -8.20 -7.57
C TYR A 69 -12.35 -8.90 -7.23
N ILE A 70 -12.32 -9.70 -6.15
CA ILE A 70 -11.11 -10.48 -5.78
C ILE A 70 -10.68 -11.45 -6.87
N TYR A 71 -11.61 -12.09 -7.59
CA TYR A 71 -11.27 -13.00 -8.70
C TYR A 71 -10.63 -12.28 -9.91
N THR A 72 -10.73 -10.95 -9.99
CA THR A 72 -10.10 -10.13 -11.06
C THR A 72 -8.77 -9.51 -10.66
N LEU A 73 -8.36 -9.63 -9.40
CA LEU A 73 -7.10 -9.09 -8.88
C LEU A 73 -5.90 -9.96 -9.25
#